data_AF-A0AA42HRZ9-F1
#
_entry.id   AF-A0AA42HRZ9-F1
#
_cell.length_a   1.000
_cell.length_b   1.000
_cell.length_c   1.000
_cell.angle_alpha   90.00
_cell.angle_beta   90.00
_cell.angle_gamma   90.00
#
_symmetry.space_group_name_H-M   'P 1'
#
loop_
_entity.id
_entity.type
_entity.pdbx_description
1 polymer ?
#
loop_
_entity_poly.entity_id
_entity_poly.type
_entity_poly.pdbx_seq_one_letter_code
_entity_poly.pdbx_strand_id
1 'polypeptide(L)'
;MNRRRTMLLAALGGAAWLVGCAGPQPQDYAKEQPVLELDRYFNGRVLAHGIFQKRDGQVARRFTVVMDCHWEGNQGVLDEHFTYSDGSTQRRVWRLVKHADGRYTGRADDVVGEATGQTAGNAFRWNYTLRLPVDGRVYEVQFDDWMFLMDDRVMLNRATMSKFGVRLGEVLLSFSKP
;
A
#
# COMPACT_ATOMS: atom_id res chain seq x y z
N MET A 1 26.18 52.56 -40.71
CA MET A 1 27.19 51.53 -40.42
C MET A 1 27.31 51.39 -38.90
N ASN A 2 27.01 50.21 -38.36
CA ASN A 2 27.26 49.66 -36.99
C ASN A 2 26.73 50.40 -35.74
N ARG A 3 25.70 49.90 -35.04
CA ARG A 3 25.61 48.72 -34.12
C ARG A 3 26.26 48.92 -32.73
N ARG A 4 25.39 48.75 -31.72
CA ARG A 4 25.60 48.14 -30.38
C ARG A 4 26.19 49.01 -29.25
N ARG A 5 25.40 49.12 -28.17
CA ARG A 5 25.69 49.19 -26.71
C ARG A 5 24.52 50.00 -26.11
N THR A 6 23.67 49.52 -25.20
CA THR A 6 23.91 48.64 -24.05
C THR A 6 22.55 48.12 -23.56
N MET A 7 22.25 46.83 -23.73
CA MET A 7 21.24 46.12 -22.95
C MET A 7 22.02 45.21 -22.01
N LEU A 8 22.10 45.58 -20.72
CA LEU A 8 22.68 44.76 -19.67
C LEU A 8 22.09 45.19 -18.33
N LEU A 9 20.89 44.69 -18.04
CA LEU A 9 20.53 44.25 -16.70
C LEU A 9 19.82 42.91 -16.88
N ALA A 10 20.66 41.88 -16.89
CA ALA A 10 20.28 40.50 -17.01
C ALA A 10 19.49 40.06 -15.77
N ALA A 11 18.45 39.27 -16.03
CA ALA A 11 17.58 38.66 -15.08
C ALA A 11 18.36 37.89 -14.00
N LEU A 12 18.12 38.25 -12.74
CA LEU A 12 18.32 37.39 -11.58
C LEU A 12 17.27 36.28 -11.65
N GLY A 13 17.55 35.25 -12.46
CA GLY A 13 16.76 34.03 -12.53
C GLY A 13 16.91 33.24 -11.24
N GLY A 14 15.82 33.19 -10.46
CA GLY A 14 15.70 32.31 -9.31
C GLY A 14 15.73 30.86 -9.74
N ALA A 15 16.88 30.20 -9.57
CA ALA A 15 16.96 28.76 -9.55
C ALA A 15 16.53 28.27 -8.16
N ALA A 16 15.22 28.12 -7.96
CA ALA A 16 14.71 27.38 -6.80
C ALA A 16 15.03 25.91 -7.03
N TRP A 17 16.02 25.39 -6.30
CA TRP A 17 16.32 23.97 -6.26
C TRP A 17 15.14 23.26 -5.61
N LEU A 18 14.28 22.65 -6.42
CA LEU A 18 13.26 21.71 -5.95
C LEU A 18 13.99 20.45 -5.49
N VAL A 19 14.51 20.49 -4.25
CA VAL A 19 14.89 19.28 -3.53
C VAL A 19 13.58 18.59 -3.17
N GLY A 20 13.06 17.76 -4.09
CA GLY A 20 11.97 16.85 -3.76
C GLY A 20 12.49 15.85 -2.75
N CYS A 21 12.09 15.98 -1.48
CA CYS A 21 12.30 14.93 -0.51
C CYS A 21 11.64 13.65 -1.05
N ALA A 22 12.44 12.62 -1.34
CA ALA A 22 11.89 11.29 -1.59
C ALA A 22 11.04 10.88 -0.38
N GLY A 23 9.86 10.33 -0.63
CA GLY A 23 9.02 9.80 0.44
C GLY A 23 9.70 8.64 1.17
N PRO A 24 9.16 8.21 2.32
CA PRO A 24 9.73 7.14 3.12
C PRO A 24 9.95 5.87 2.29
N GLN A 25 11.03 5.15 2.57
CA GLN A 25 11.40 3.87 1.96
C GLN A 25 11.41 2.78 3.02
N PRO A 26 11.10 1.51 2.68
CA PRO A 26 11.13 0.43 3.66
C PRO A 26 12.45 0.38 4.44
N GLN A 27 13.57 0.62 3.75
CA GLN A 27 14.90 0.58 4.35
C GLN A 27 15.12 1.58 5.48
N ASP A 28 14.34 2.66 5.55
CA ASP A 28 14.38 3.61 6.67
C ASP A 28 14.03 2.94 8.00
N TYR A 29 13.28 1.83 7.96
CA TYR A 29 12.83 1.06 9.12
C TYR A 29 13.69 -0.19 9.38
N ALA A 30 14.79 -0.40 8.67
CA ALA A 30 15.55 -1.67 8.71
C ALA A 30 16.08 -2.08 10.11
N LYS A 31 16.18 -1.12 11.04
CA LYS A 31 16.63 -1.36 12.42
C LYS A 31 15.48 -1.49 13.43
N GLU A 32 14.24 -1.26 12.99
CA GLU A 32 13.06 -1.32 13.84
C GLU A 32 12.72 -2.77 14.19
N GLN A 33 12.12 -2.92 15.37
CA GLN A 33 11.71 -4.19 15.94
C GLN A 33 10.22 -4.13 16.31
N PRO A 34 9.50 -5.27 16.32
CA PRO A 34 9.95 -6.61 15.92
C PRO A 34 10.16 -6.75 14.40
N VAL A 35 11.08 -7.62 13.98
CA VAL A 35 11.27 -7.92 12.54
C VAL A 35 10.03 -8.60 11.96
N LEU A 36 9.49 -8.04 10.89
CA LEU A 36 8.34 -8.56 10.17
C LEU A 36 8.76 -9.63 9.17
N GLU A 37 8.28 -10.86 9.39
CA GLU A 37 8.33 -11.97 8.44
C GLU A 37 6.90 -12.29 7.98
N LEU A 38 6.56 -11.97 6.72
CA LEU A 38 5.18 -12.13 6.21
C LEU A 38 4.70 -13.59 6.28
N ASP A 39 5.58 -14.53 5.94
CA ASP A 39 5.33 -15.97 5.97
C ASP A 39 5.13 -16.55 7.37
N ARG A 40 5.45 -15.77 8.41
CA ARG A 40 5.19 -16.11 9.80
C ARG A 40 3.97 -15.38 10.35
N TYR A 41 3.83 -14.09 10.06
CA TYR A 41 2.69 -13.31 10.52
C TYR A 41 1.40 -13.83 9.89
N PHE A 42 1.37 -13.91 8.56
CA PHE A 42 0.25 -14.40 7.76
C PHE A 42 0.31 -15.91 7.53
N ASN A 43 0.39 -16.69 8.61
CA ASN A 43 0.28 -18.14 8.54
C ASN A 43 -0.62 -18.64 9.67
N GLY A 44 -1.76 -19.21 9.29
CA GLY A 44 -2.92 -19.42 10.15
C GLY A 44 -3.98 -18.32 10.00
N ARG A 45 -4.85 -18.22 11.01
CA ARG A 45 -5.99 -17.30 10.99
C ARG A 45 -5.58 -15.91 11.46
N VAL A 46 -5.97 -14.89 10.70
CA VAL A 46 -5.80 -13.47 11.03
C VAL A 46 -7.15 -12.77 10.94
N LEU A 47 -7.44 -11.89 11.89
CA LEU A 47 -8.62 -11.04 11.86
C LEU A 47 -8.20 -9.61 11.54
N ALA A 48 -9.03 -8.88 10.81
CA ALA A 48 -8.79 -7.46 10.60
C ALA A 48 -10.04 -6.61 10.79
N HIS A 49 -9.81 -5.36 11.21
CA HIS A 49 -10.84 -4.34 11.35
C HIS A 49 -10.36 -3.08 10.65
N GLY A 50 -11.18 -2.51 9.77
CA GLY A 50 -10.76 -1.38 8.97
C GLY A 50 -11.86 -0.41 8.58
N ILE A 51 -11.41 0.73 8.09
CA ILE A 51 -12.24 1.81 7.56
C ILE A 51 -11.68 2.28 6.23
N PHE A 52 -12.58 2.66 5.32
CA PHE A 52 -12.23 3.42 4.13
C PHE A 52 -12.64 4.88 4.32
N GLN A 53 -11.66 5.77 4.19
CA GLN A 53 -11.82 7.21 4.28
C GLN A 53 -11.66 7.85 2.91
N LYS A 54 -12.54 8.80 2.60
CA LYS A 54 -12.40 9.66 1.42
C LYS A 54 -11.25 10.64 1.61
N ARG A 55 -10.84 11.31 0.53
CA ARG A 55 -9.80 12.35 0.57
C ARG A 55 -10.05 13.51 1.55
N ASP A 56 -11.30 13.77 1.90
CA ASP A 56 -11.73 14.80 2.86
C ASP A 56 -11.74 14.29 4.32
N GLY A 57 -11.35 13.04 4.56
CA GLY A 57 -11.34 12.39 5.86
C GLY A 57 -12.67 11.75 6.27
N GLN A 58 -13.75 11.91 5.47
CA GLN A 58 -15.02 11.26 5.78
C GLN A 58 -14.88 9.74 5.71
N VAL A 59 -15.27 9.05 6.78
CA VAL A 59 -15.40 7.58 6.79
C VAL A 59 -16.58 7.20 5.93
N ALA A 60 -16.33 6.57 4.78
CA ALA A 60 -17.39 6.16 3.87
C ALA A 60 -17.86 4.72 4.12
N ARG A 61 -16.96 3.84 4.57
CA ARG A 61 -17.26 2.44 4.87
C ARG A 61 -16.42 1.94 6.04
N ARG A 62 -16.98 1.00 6.80
CA ARG A 62 -16.26 0.17 7.79
C ARG A 62 -16.35 -1.27 7.35
N PHE A 63 -15.35 -2.07 7.67
CA PHE A 63 -15.33 -3.49 7.32
C PHE A 63 -14.54 -4.30 8.34
N THR A 64 -14.84 -5.59 8.38
CA THR A 64 -14.03 -6.61 9.05
C THR A 64 -13.57 -7.62 8.02
N VAL A 65 -12.44 -8.27 8.31
CA VAL A 65 -11.87 -9.31 7.45
C VAL A 65 -11.52 -10.52 8.30
N VAL A 66 -11.90 -11.70 7.82
CA VAL A 66 -11.33 -12.96 8.29
C VAL A 66 -10.39 -13.46 7.21
N MET A 67 -9.15 -13.72 7.58
CA MET A 67 -8.13 -14.22 6.65
C MET A 67 -7.69 -15.61 7.10
N ASP A 68 -7.80 -16.58 6.20
CA ASP A 68 -7.20 -17.89 6.38
C ASP A 68 -5.95 -17.94 5.50
N CYS A 69 -4.78 -17.90 6.14
CA CYS A 69 -3.50 -17.73 5.47
C CYS A 69 -2.68 -19.01 5.57
N HIS A 70 -1.98 -19.37 4.50
CA HIS A 70 -1.14 -20.56 4.46
C HIS A 70 0.12 -20.31 3.63
N TRP A 71 1.24 -20.88 4.05
CA TRP A 71 2.51 -20.80 3.35
C TRP A 71 3.14 -22.17 3.16
N GLU A 72 3.67 -22.41 1.97
CA GLU A 72 4.44 -23.60 1.60
C GLU A 72 5.77 -23.17 0.98
N GLY A 73 6.86 -23.28 1.74
CA GLY A 73 8.15 -22.78 1.32
C GLY A 73 8.09 -21.27 1.05
N ASN A 74 8.30 -20.87 -0.21
CA ASN A 74 8.27 -19.47 -0.62
C ASN A 74 6.94 -19.02 -1.24
N GLN A 75 5.90 -19.87 -1.26
CA GLN A 75 4.59 -19.54 -1.80
C GLN A 75 3.57 -19.36 -0.68
N GLY A 76 2.79 -18.28 -0.75
CA GLY A 76 1.77 -17.93 0.23
C GLY A 76 0.40 -17.77 -0.40
N VAL A 77 -0.65 -18.14 0.33
CA VAL A 77 -2.04 -17.88 -0.03
C VAL A 77 -2.72 -17.17 1.13
N LEU A 78 -3.31 -15.99 0.87
CA LEU A 78 -4.12 -15.26 1.85
C LEU A 78 -5.56 -15.23 1.34
N ASP A 79 -6.45 -15.99 1.98
CA ASP A 79 -7.87 -16.05 1.62
C ASP A 79 -8.68 -15.10 2.50
N GLU A 80 -8.96 -13.92 1.96
CA GLU A 80 -9.55 -12.79 2.66
C GLU A 80 -11.07 -12.73 2.46
N HIS A 81 -11.82 -12.77 3.56
CA HIS A 81 -13.27 -12.68 3.57
C HIS A 81 -13.71 -11.38 4.25
N PHE A 82 -14.13 -10.40 3.45
CA PHE A 82 -14.58 -9.08 3.88
C PHE A 82 -16.06 -9.08 4.21
N THR A 83 -16.42 -8.43 5.32
CA THR A 83 -17.79 -8.06 5.67
C THR A 83 -17.86 -6.55 5.84
N TYR A 84 -18.68 -5.89 5.03
CA TYR A 84 -18.84 -4.44 5.07
C TYR A 84 -20.00 -4.02 5.98
N SER A 85 -19.96 -2.78 6.47
CA SER A 85 -20.99 -2.22 7.34
C SER A 85 -22.36 -2.06 6.67
N ASP A 86 -22.44 -2.15 5.34
CA ASP A 86 -23.70 -2.17 4.57
C ASP A 86 -24.27 -3.59 4.39
N GLY A 87 -23.62 -4.62 4.96
CA GLY A 87 -24.01 -6.02 4.86
C GLY A 87 -23.47 -6.74 3.62
N SER A 88 -22.83 -6.03 2.68
CA SER A 88 -22.18 -6.67 1.54
C SER A 88 -20.94 -7.45 1.97
N THR A 89 -20.58 -8.47 1.19
CA THR A 89 -19.38 -9.28 1.40
C THR A 89 -18.53 -9.31 0.15
N GLN A 90 -17.23 -9.51 0.34
CA GLN A 90 -16.27 -9.71 -0.75
C GLN A 90 -15.28 -10.78 -0.34
N ARG A 91 -14.80 -11.55 -1.31
CA ARG A 91 -13.67 -12.46 -1.12
C ARG A 91 -12.52 -12.04 -2.04
N ARG A 92 -11.31 -12.00 -1.50
CA ARG A 92 -10.09 -11.80 -2.28
C ARG A 92 -9.08 -12.86 -1.88
N VAL A 93 -8.51 -13.54 -2.87
CA VAL A 93 -7.47 -14.55 -2.64
C VAL A 93 -6.17 -14.04 -3.22
N TRP A 94 -5.22 -13.71 -2.35
CA TRP A 94 -3.87 -13.37 -2.77
C TRP A 94 -3.03 -14.63 -2.90
N ARG A 95 -2.23 -14.69 -3.96
CA ARG A 95 -1.16 -15.69 -4.15
C ARG A 95 0.16 -14.95 -4.19
N LEU A 96 1.00 -15.19 -3.19
CA LEU A 96 2.25 -14.48 -2.96
C LEU A 96 3.44 -15.39 -3.26
N VAL A 97 4.52 -14.77 -3.72
CA VAL A 97 5.83 -15.41 -3.84
C VAL A 97 6.84 -14.58 -3.05
N LYS A 98 7.50 -15.22 -2.09
CA LYS A 98 8.63 -14.67 -1.34
C LYS A 98 9.91 -14.83 -2.16
N HIS A 99 10.66 -13.74 -2.27
CA HIS A 99 11.96 -13.67 -2.95
C HIS A 99 13.06 -13.35 -1.93
N ALA A 100 14.30 -13.30 -2.41
CA ALA A 100 15.43 -12.85 -1.60
C ALA A 100 15.28 -11.39 -1.12
N ASP A 101 16.01 -11.04 -0.06
CA ASP A 101 16.14 -9.68 0.48
C ASP A 101 14.81 -9.03 0.88
N GLY A 102 13.87 -9.83 1.38
CA GLY A 102 12.58 -9.34 1.85
C GLY A 102 11.68 -8.82 0.72
N ARG A 103 11.91 -9.20 -0.53
CA ARG A 103 11.04 -8.85 -1.66
C ARG A 103 9.91 -9.87 -1.81
N TYR A 104 8.75 -9.38 -2.24
CA TYR A 104 7.56 -10.18 -2.46
C TYR A 104 6.88 -9.77 -3.76
N THR A 105 6.28 -10.74 -4.45
CA THR A 105 5.33 -10.47 -5.52
C THR A 105 4.00 -11.16 -5.24
N GLY A 106 2.92 -10.67 -5.83
CA GLY A 106 1.60 -11.22 -5.57
C GLY A 106 0.57 -11.00 -6.67
N ARG A 107 -0.41 -11.89 -6.73
CA ARG A 107 -1.53 -11.83 -7.68
C ARG A 107 -2.84 -12.10 -6.98
N ALA A 108 -3.90 -11.47 -7.47
CA ALA A 108 -5.28 -11.73 -7.09
C ALA A 108 -6.19 -11.45 -8.31
N ASP A 109 -7.41 -11.97 -8.30
CA ASP A 109 -8.31 -11.91 -9.45
C ASP A 109 -8.67 -10.47 -9.88
N ASP A 110 -8.68 -9.53 -8.94
CA ASP A 110 -9.00 -8.11 -9.17
C ASP A 110 -7.75 -7.23 -9.29
N VAL A 111 -6.55 -7.80 -9.26
CA VAL A 111 -5.28 -7.08 -9.42
C VAL A 111 -4.83 -7.12 -10.87
N VAL A 112 -4.46 -5.96 -11.41
CA VAL A 112 -3.89 -5.83 -12.75
C VAL A 112 -2.40 -6.12 -12.68
N GLY A 113 -1.96 -7.16 -13.41
CA GLY A 113 -0.56 -7.56 -13.46
C GLY A 113 -0.11 -8.24 -12.18
N GLU A 114 0.94 -7.71 -11.56
CA GLU A 114 1.56 -8.26 -10.36
C GLU A 114 1.79 -7.16 -9.34
N ALA A 115 1.42 -7.44 -8.10
CA ALA A 115 1.74 -6.63 -6.95
C ALA A 115 3.19 -6.85 -6.54
N THR A 116 3.85 -5.80 -6.05
CA THR A 116 5.23 -5.84 -5.60
C THR A 116 5.35 -5.28 -4.20
N GLY A 117 6.21 -5.86 -3.37
CA GLY A 117 6.55 -5.24 -2.11
C GLY A 117 7.86 -5.65 -1.52
N GLN A 118 8.18 -4.98 -0.42
CA GLN A 118 9.43 -5.15 0.29
C GLN A 118 9.27 -4.94 1.79
N THR A 119 9.85 -5.85 2.57
CA THR A 119 9.99 -5.75 4.02
C THR A 119 11.33 -5.16 4.41
N ALA A 120 11.37 -4.39 5.50
CA ALA A 120 12.58 -4.02 6.21
C ALA A 120 12.26 -3.67 7.67
N GLY A 121 12.94 -4.33 8.61
CA GLY A 121 12.60 -4.25 10.04
C GLY A 121 11.16 -4.64 10.29
N ASN A 122 10.38 -3.78 10.94
CA ASN A 122 8.96 -4.02 11.22
C ASN A 122 8.01 -3.58 10.09
N ALA A 123 8.53 -3.00 9.01
CA ALA A 123 7.73 -2.39 7.95
C ALA A 123 7.63 -3.27 6.71
N PHE A 124 6.49 -3.20 6.03
CA PHE A 124 6.27 -3.76 4.70
C PHE A 124 5.54 -2.74 3.83
N ARG A 125 6.07 -2.50 2.63
CA ARG A 125 5.40 -1.67 1.61
C ARG A 125 4.92 -2.54 0.47
N TRP A 126 3.65 -2.40 0.11
CA TRP A 126 2.98 -3.19 -0.91
C TRP A 126 2.30 -2.30 -1.94
N ASN A 127 2.60 -2.53 -3.22
CA ASN A 127 2.15 -1.72 -4.32
C ASN A 127 1.45 -2.58 -5.37
N TYR A 128 0.26 -2.15 -5.79
CA TYR A 128 -0.55 -2.87 -6.78
C TYR A 128 -1.57 -1.96 -7.45
N THR A 129 -2.11 -2.42 -8.57
CA THR A 129 -3.24 -1.77 -9.25
C THR A 129 -4.47 -2.66 -9.13
N LEU A 130 -5.55 -2.11 -8.57
CA LEU A 130 -6.80 -2.82 -8.33
C LEU A 130 -7.88 -2.39 -9.34
N ARG A 131 -8.66 -3.34 -9.83
CA ARG A 131 -9.89 -3.11 -10.60
C ARG A 131 -11.05 -2.86 -9.64
N LEU A 132 -11.45 -1.60 -9.50
CA LEU A 132 -12.53 -1.16 -8.64
C LEU A 132 -13.82 -0.92 -9.46
N PRO A 133 -14.86 -1.77 -9.31
CA PRO A 133 -16.16 -1.50 -9.91
C PRO A 133 -16.89 -0.36 -9.15
N VAL A 134 -17.29 0.68 -9.88
CA VAL A 134 -18.09 1.81 -9.37
C VAL A 134 -19.16 2.14 -10.41
N ASP A 135 -20.44 2.07 -10.02
CA ASP A 135 -21.60 2.44 -10.85
C ASP A 135 -21.58 1.82 -12.27
N GLY A 136 -21.26 0.52 -12.36
CA GLY A 136 -21.22 -0.22 -13.62
C GLY A 136 -19.99 0.03 -14.49
N ARG A 137 -19.01 0.82 -14.02
CA ARG A 137 -17.71 1.03 -14.67
C ARG A 137 -16.60 0.44 -13.80
N VAL A 138 -15.58 -0.13 -14.43
CA VAL A 138 -14.38 -0.62 -13.73
C VAL A 138 -13.28 0.42 -13.84
N TYR A 139 -12.76 0.86 -12.70
CA TYR A 139 -11.66 1.80 -12.60
C TYR A 139 -10.41 1.10 -12.10
N GLU A 140 -9.30 1.27 -12.81
CA GLU A 140 -7.99 0.92 -12.27
C GLU A 140 -7.50 2.01 -11.32
N VAL A 141 -7.19 1.62 -10.11
CA VAL A 141 -6.69 2.49 -9.03
C VAL A 141 -5.41 1.91 -8.44
N GLN A 142 -4.46 2.77 -8.13
CA GLN A 142 -3.17 2.41 -7.54
C GLN A 142 -3.27 2.41 -6.02
N PHE A 143 -2.78 1.34 -5.40
CA PHE A 143 -2.65 1.18 -3.96
C PHE A 143 -1.18 1.26 -3.54
N ASP A 144 -0.92 2.00 -2.47
CA ASP A 144 0.38 2.08 -1.77
C ASP A 144 0.13 1.81 -0.27
N ASP A 145 0.41 0.57 0.12
CA ASP A 145 0.06 0.00 1.40
C ASP A 145 1.31 -0.08 2.27
N TRP A 146 1.26 0.57 3.42
CA TRP A 146 2.29 0.48 4.44
C TRP A 146 1.76 -0.31 5.62
N MET A 147 2.40 -1.44 5.91
CA MET A 147 2.13 -2.26 7.08
C MET A 147 3.27 -2.13 8.08
N PHE A 148 2.92 -2.03 9.36
CA PHE A 148 3.88 -1.92 10.46
C PHE A 148 3.50 -2.92 11.55
N LEU A 149 4.40 -3.87 11.79
CA LEU A 149 4.26 -4.83 12.88
C LEU A 149 4.48 -4.10 14.21
N MET A 150 3.49 -4.15 15.08
CA MET A 150 3.52 -3.49 16.39
C MET A 150 4.06 -4.43 17.46
N ASP A 151 3.57 -5.67 17.42
CA ASP A 151 3.96 -6.77 18.30
C ASP A 151 3.66 -8.11 17.61
N ASP A 152 3.81 -9.22 18.33
CA ASP A 152 3.59 -10.58 17.79
C ASP A 152 2.15 -10.85 17.30
N ARG A 153 1.19 -10.00 17.69
CA ARG A 153 -0.24 -10.15 17.38
C ARG A 153 -0.74 -9.07 16.44
N VAL A 154 -0.38 -7.81 16.67
CA VAL A 154 -0.98 -6.65 16.02
C VAL A 154 -0.08 -6.08 14.94
N MET A 155 -0.66 -5.90 13.75
CA MET A 155 -0.03 -5.16 12.65
C MET A 155 -0.98 -4.08 12.14
N LEU A 156 -0.50 -2.86 12.00
CA LEU A 156 -1.28 -1.76 11.45
C LEU A 156 -1.02 -1.63 9.96
N ASN A 157 -2.04 -1.29 9.19
CA ASN A 157 -1.90 -0.94 7.79
C ASN A 157 -2.57 0.38 7.46
N ARG A 158 -1.86 1.14 6.63
CA ARG A 158 -2.34 2.34 5.96
C ARG A 158 -2.12 2.20 4.47
N ALA A 159 -3.20 2.18 3.72
CA ALA A 159 -3.20 2.01 2.28
C ALA A 159 -3.75 3.25 1.58
N THR A 160 -2.92 3.90 0.78
CA THR A 160 -3.34 5.08 0.01
C THR A 160 -3.84 4.66 -1.36
N MET A 161 -5.06 5.05 -1.69
CA MET A 161 -5.66 4.80 -3.01
C MET A 161 -5.54 6.05 -3.88
N SER A 162 -5.03 5.89 -5.10
CA SER A 162 -4.85 6.98 -6.06
C SER A 162 -5.23 6.57 -7.48
N LYS A 163 -5.45 7.56 -8.35
CA LYS A 163 -5.63 7.37 -9.79
C LYS A 163 -4.97 8.51 -10.53
N PHE A 164 -4.11 8.19 -11.51
CA PHE A 164 -3.33 9.18 -12.27
C PHE A 164 -2.56 10.16 -11.35
N GLY A 165 -2.01 9.65 -10.25
CA GLY A 165 -1.28 10.45 -9.25
C GLY A 165 -2.17 11.27 -8.30
N VAL A 166 -3.49 11.27 -8.47
CA VAL A 166 -4.42 11.98 -7.60
C VAL A 166 -4.94 11.04 -6.51
N ARG A 167 -4.75 11.41 -5.24
CA ARG A 167 -5.29 10.67 -4.10
C ARG A 167 -6.82 10.68 -4.10
N LEU A 168 -7.40 9.49 -3.99
CA LEU A 168 -8.86 9.27 -3.94
C LEU A 168 -9.35 9.03 -2.51
N GLY A 169 -8.55 8.32 -1.71
CA GLY A 169 -8.91 7.94 -0.35
C GLY A 169 -7.80 7.14 0.33
N GLU A 170 -8.14 6.59 1.48
CA GLU A 170 -7.23 5.79 2.30
C GLU A 170 -8.00 4.66 2.99
N VAL A 171 -7.36 3.51 3.12
CA VAL A 171 -7.81 2.44 4.00
C VAL A 171 -6.90 2.41 5.21
N LEU A 172 -7.51 2.39 6.39
CA LEU A 172 -6.82 2.14 7.65
C LEU A 172 -7.36 0.83 8.20
N LEU A 173 -6.49 -0.12 8.52
CA LEU A 173 -6.89 -1.36 9.16
C LEU A 173 -5.86 -1.87 10.16
N SER A 174 -6.35 -2.60 11.15
CA SER A 174 -5.54 -3.36 12.10
C SER A 174 -5.76 -4.83 11.83
N PHE A 175 -4.66 -5.57 11.65
CA PHE A 175 -4.61 -7.03 11.66
C PHE A 175 -4.27 -7.50 13.08
N SER A 176 -4.89 -8.60 13.48
CA SER A 176 -4.71 -9.21 14.80
C SER A 176 -4.71 -10.74 14.68
N LYS A 177 -3.68 -11.38 15.23
CA LYS A 177 -3.69 -12.84 15.46
C LYS A 177 -4.50 -13.16 16.72
N PRO A 178 -5.37 -14.20 16.69
CA PRO A 178 -6.13 -14.65 17.87
C PRO A 178 -5.22 -15.15 19.00
#